data_AF-A0A1S6EX07-F1
#
_entry.id   AF-A0A1S6EX07-F1
#
_cell.length_a   1.000
_cell.length_b   1.000
_cell.length_c   1.000
_cell.angle_alpha   90.00
_cell.angle_beta   90.00
_cell.angle_gamma   90.00
#
_symmetry.space_group_name_H-M   'P 1'
#
loop_
_entity.id
_entity.type
_entity.pdbx_description
1 polymer ?
#
loop_
_entity_poly.entity_id
_entity_poly.type
_entity_poly.pdbx_seq_one_letter_code
_entity_poly.pdbx_strand_id
1 'polypeptide(L)'
;MITDRTLENLFLGLSDELACWALAGEGLQHLAGQLLSSHPNSLDALVEVQQLDALVQHIEQMAVLCGRLSEAAAANGGVLDIGRVRMAAEASTLSGLSQRFHAGGRPMAPASTGECELW
;
A
#
# COMPACT_ATOMS: atom_id res chain seq x y z
N MET A 1 -24.56 -2.66 24.59
CA MET A 1 -24.27 -1.48 23.75
C MET A 1 -22.78 -1.54 23.43
N ILE A 2 -22.42 -2.08 22.27
CA ILE A 2 -21.05 -1.99 21.75
C ILE A 2 -20.97 -0.58 21.15
N THR A 3 -20.10 0.25 21.71
CA THR A 3 -20.16 1.71 21.59
C THR A 3 -19.81 2.22 20.20
N ASP A 4 -20.44 3.34 19.81
CA ASP A 4 -20.30 4.07 18.55
C ASP A 4 -18.84 4.43 18.13
N ARG A 5 -17.84 4.18 18.98
CA ARG A 5 -16.41 4.40 18.68
C ARG A 5 -15.67 3.17 18.16
N THR A 6 -16.30 2.01 18.02
CA THR A 6 -15.61 0.80 17.56
C THR A 6 -15.01 0.95 16.16
N LEU A 7 -15.73 1.59 15.22
CA LEU A 7 -15.25 1.81 13.85
C LEU A 7 -14.13 2.86 13.78
N GLU A 8 -14.30 3.97 14.50
CA GLU A 8 -13.26 5.00 14.66
C GLU A 8 -11.96 4.39 15.18
N ASN A 9 -12.02 3.68 16.31
CA ASN A 9 -10.85 3.07 16.93
C ASN A 9 -10.22 1.98 16.07
N LEU A 10 -11.02 1.21 15.32
CA LEU A 10 -10.52 0.20 14.39
C LEU A 10 -9.71 0.86 13.27
N PHE A 11 -10.25 1.88 12.62
CA PHE A 11 -9.58 2.54 11.51
C PHE A 11 -8.36 3.36 11.98
N LEU A 12 -8.42 3.94 13.17
CA LEU A 12 -7.25 4.58 13.78
C LEU A 12 -6.14 3.56 14.06
N GLY A 13 -6.47 2.43 14.70
CA GLY A 13 -5.49 1.37 14.97
C GLY A 13 -4.88 0.77 13.70
N LEU A 14 -5.68 0.59 12.64
CA LEU A 14 -5.17 0.16 11.33
C LEU A 14 -4.27 1.21 10.69
N SER A 15 -4.62 2.49 10.79
CA SER A 15 -3.78 3.59 10.30
C SER A 15 -2.41 3.58 10.97
N ASP A 16 -2.38 3.44 12.29
CA ASP A 16 -1.14 3.45 13.07
C ASP A 16 -0.24 2.23 12.76
N GLU A 17 -0.83 1.04 12.64
CA GLU A 17 -0.08 -0.17 12.30
C GLU A 17 0.51 -0.09 10.87
N LEU A 18 -0.28 0.39 9.90
CA LEU A 18 0.18 0.59 8.52
C LEU A 18 1.28 1.67 8.46
N ALA A 19 1.16 2.76 9.21
CA ALA A 19 2.22 3.77 9.29
C ALA A 19 3.52 3.19 9.86
N CYS A 20 3.43 2.34 10.89
CA CYS A 20 4.59 1.62 11.42
C CYS A 20 5.23 0.70 10.36
N TRP A 21 4.43 0.00 9.56
CA TRP A 21 4.93 -0.86 8.49
C TRP A 21 5.57 -0.06 7.35
N ALA A 22 5.02 1.10 7.00
CA ALA A 22 5.63 2.01 6.03
C ALA A 22 7.02 2.46 6.49
N LEU A 23 7.16 2.92 7.75
CA LEU A 23 8.44 3.32 8.33
C LEU A 23 9.47 2.17 8.34
N ALA A 24 9.03 0.96 8.71
CA ALA A 24 9.90 -0.22 8.65
C ALA A 24 10.35 -0.51 7.21
N GLY A 25 9.45 -0.33 6.24
CA GLY A 25 9.73 -0.49 4.83
C GLY A 25 10.70 0.57 4.26
N GLU A 26 10.60 1.83 4.67
CA GLU A 26 11.60 2.86 4.34
C GLU A 26 12.99 2.47 4.84
N GLY A 27 13.09 1.90 6.04
CA GLY A 27 14.34 1.37 6.59
C GLY A 27 14.92 0.23 5.72
N LEU A 28 14.07 -0.66 5.22
CA LEU A 28 14.47 -1.72 4.29
C LEU A 28 14.92 -1.16 2.93
N GLN A 29 14.25 -0.14 2.40
CA GLN A 29 14.67 0.53 1.17
C GLN A 29 16.03 1.21 1.34
N HIS A 30 16.25 1.88 2.47
CA HIS A 30 17.52 2.52 2.77
C HIS A 30 18.66 1.50 2.79
N LEU A 31 18.46 0.36 3.46
CA LEU A 31 19.43 -0.74 3.48
C LEU A 31 19.65 -1.34 2.08
N ALA A 32 18.59 -1.53 1.30
CA ALA A 32 18.70 -2.05 -0.06
C ALA A 32 19.44 -1.07 -0.99
N GLY A 33 19.22 0.24 -0.83
CA GLY A 33 19.99 1.28 -1.53
C GLY A 33 21.48 1.27 -1.18
N GLN A 34 21.82 1.06 0.11
CA GLN A 34 23.22 0.88 0.52
C GLN A 34 23.85 -0.37 -0.11
N LEU A 35 23.12 -1.48 -0.17
CA LEU A 35 23.61 -2.72 -0.79
C LEU A 35 23.83 -2.55 -2.29
N LEU A 36 22.91 -1.89 -3.00
CA LEU A 36 23.04 -1.55 -4.42
C LEU A 36 24.24 -0.63 -4.68
N SER A 37 24.48 0.36 -3.81
CA SER A 37 25.65 1.24 -3.95
C SER A 37 26.98 0.48 -3.82
N SER A 38 26.97 -0.64 -3.08
CA SER A 38 28.14 -1.52 -2.89
C SER A 38 28.27 -2.58 -4.00
N HIS A 39 27.18 -2.90 -4.70
CA HIS A 39 27.12 -3.91 -5.77
C HIS A 39 26.24 -3.45 -6.96
N PRO A 40 26.71 -2.47 -7.77
CA PRO A 40 25.86 -1.70 -8.69
C PRO A 40 25.36 -2.42 -9.96
N ASN A 41 25.72 -3.69 -10.17
CA ASN A 41 25.52 -4.37 -11.47
C ASN A 41 24.36 -5.38 -11.51
N SER A 42 23.45 -5.37 -10.52
CA SER A 42 22.29 -6.28 -10.52
C SER A 42 21.02 -5.53 -10.91
N LEU A 43 20.61 -5.68 -12.18
CA LEU A 43 19.32 -5.19 -12.68
C LEU A 43 18.14 -5.77 -11.90
N ASP A 44 18.23 -7.04 -11.51
CA ASP A 44 17.19 -7.71 -10.71
C ASP A 44 17.05 -7.05 -9.33
N ALA A 45 18.17 -6.68 -8.70
CA ALA A 45 18.13 -6.00 -7.41
C ALA A 45 17.54 -4.57 -7.52
N LEU A 46 17.76 -3.86 -8.62
CA LEU A 46 17.12 -2.57 -8.87
C LEU A 46 15.59 -2.70 -8.99
N VAL A 47 15.12 -3.74 -9.68
CA VAL A 47 13.70 -4.08 -9.80
C VAL A 47 13.08 -4.39 -8.44
N GLU A 48 13.74 -5.22 -7.62
CA GLU A 48 13.26 -5.55 -6.28
C GLU A 48 13.17 -4.33 -5.36
N VAL A 49 14.12 -3.40 -5.45
CA VAL A 49 14.08 -2.13 -4.70
C VAL A 49 12.94 -1.24 -5.16
N GLN A 50 12.67 -1.16 -6.46
CA GLN A 50 11.51 -0.42 -6.99
C GLN A 50 10.17 -1.02 -6.55
N GLN A 51 10.08 -2.36 -6.49
CA GLN A 51 8.89 -3.04 -5.97
C GLN A 51 8.69 -2.78 -4.48
N LEU A 52 9.78 -2.77 -3.71
CA LEU A 52 9.77 -2.40 -2.29
C LEU A 52 9.34 -0.94 -2.09
N ASP A 53 9.81 -0.02 -2.94
CA ASP A 53 9.35 1.38 -2.97
C ASP A 53 7.84 1.50 -3.23
N ALA A 54 7.38 0.83 -4.28
CA ALA A 54 5.96 0.82 -4.61
C ALA A 54 5.10 0.22 -3.49
N LEU A 55 5.59 -0.81 -2.77
CA LEU A 55 4.90 -1.43 -1.65
C LEU A 55 4.78 -0.49 -0.45
N VAL A 56 5.85 0.20 -0.07
CA VAL A 56 5.83 1.16 1.05
C VAL A 56 4.86 2.29 0.77
N GLN A 57 4.93 2.87 -0.43
CA GLN A 57 3.97 3.89 -0.86
C GLN A 57 2.52 3.36 -0.84
N HIS A 58 2.31 2.07 -1.13
CA HIS A 58 0.98 1.47 -1.04
C HIS A 58 0.48 1.43 0.40
N ILE A 59 1.34 0.98 1.33
CA ILE A 59 1.04 0.89 2.76
C ILE A 59 0.74 2.28 3.33
N GLU A 60 1.51 3.31 2.97
CA GLU A 60 1.25 4.69 3.38
C GLU A 60 -0.11 5.20 2.90
N GLN A 61 -0.47 4.94 1.65
CA GLN A 61 -1.77 5.36 1.12
C GLN A 61 -2.93 4.63 1.79
N MET A 62 -2.74 3.36 2.18
CA MET A 62 -3.70 2.63 3.00
C MET A 62 -3.82 3.22 4.40
N ALA A 63 -2.70 3.60 5.04
CA ALA A 63 -2.72 4.27 6.34
C ALA A 63 -3.51 5.58 6.28
N VAL A 64 -3.25 6.42 5.27
CA VAL A 64 -3.98 7.68 5.04
C VAL A 64 -5.48 7.43 4.81
N LEU A 65 -5.84 6.41 4.03
CA LEU A 65 -7.25 6.04 3.84
C LEU A 65 -7.90 5.64 5.17
N CYS A 66 -7.25 4.81 5.97
CA CYS A 66 -7.73 4.41 7.29
C CYS A 66 -7.90 5.63 8.22
N GLY A 67 -6.94 6.55 8.28
CA GLY A 67 -7.06 7.79 9.05
C GLY A 67 -8.29 8.61 8.65
N ARG A 68 -8.53 8.78 7.34
CA ARG A 68 -9.70 9.50 6.83
C ARG A 68 -11.02 8.80 7.13
N LEU A 69 -11.07 7.48 7.07
CA LEU A 69 -12.26 6.71 7.46
C LEU A 69 -12.53 6.83 8.97
N SER A 70 -11.47 6.88 9.79
CA SER A 70 -11.60 7.14 11.22
C SER A 70 -12.20 8.53 11.48
N GLU A 71 -11.63 9.57 10.87
CA GLU A 71 -12.14 10.95 10.98
C GLU A 71 -13.60 11.06 10.51
N ALA A 72 -13.92 10.44 9.38
CA ALA A 72 -15.27 10.44 8.83
C ALA A 72 -16.28 9.70 9.72
N ALA A 73 -15.85 8.64 10.42
CA ALA A 73 -16.65 7.91 11.40
C ALA A 73 -16.84 8.74 12.69
N ALA A 74 -15.77 9.35 13.20
CA ALA A 74 -15.80 10.20 14.39
C ALA A 74 -16.75 11.39 14.20
N ALA A 75 -16.70 12.05 13.04
CA ALA A 75 -17.57 13.17 12.68
C ALA A 75 -19.06 12.79 12.56
N ASN A 76 -19.38 11.50 12.57
CA ASN A 76 -20.72 10.96 12.32
C ASN A 76 -21.28 10.11 13.45
N GLY A 77 -20.63 10.09 14.62
CA GLY A 77 -21.06 9.20 15.70
C GLY A 77 -20.95 7.73 15.33
N GLY A 78 -19.87 7.34 14.63
CA GLY A 78 -19.56 5.95 14.36
C GLY A 78 -20.15 5.37 13.08
N VAL A 79 -20.85 6.16 12.28
CA VAL A 79 -21.53 5.69 11.06
C VAL A 79 -20.77 6.14 9.80
N LEU A 80 -20.39 5.17 8.97
CA LEU A 80 -19.85 5.41 7.64
C LEU A 80 -20.87 5.02 6.58
N ASP A 81 -21.36 6.01 5.83
CA ASP A 81 -22.12 5.76 4.62
C ASP A 81 -21.20 5.55 3.41
N ILE A 82 -21.75 4.93 2.35
CA ILE A 82 -21.02 4.61 1.12
C ILE A 82 -20.44 5.88 0.45
N GLY A 83 -21.12 7.02 0.57
CA GLY A 83 -20.65 8.29 0.01
C GLY A 83 -19.35 8.76 0.66
N ARG A 84 -19.26 8.65 1.99
CA ARG A 84 -18.05 9.00 2.75
C ARG A 84 -16.89 8.06 2.48
N VAL A 85 -17.16 6.76 2.38
CA VAL A 85 -16.15 5.78 1.99
C VAL A 85 -15.60 6.12 0.61
N ARG A 86 -16.47 6.47 -0.34
CA ARG A 86 -16.08 6.86 -1.68
C ARG A 86 -15.27 8.16 -1.69
N MET A 87 -15.66 9.19 -0.94
CA MET A 87 -14.90 10.43 -0.84
C MET A 87 -13.51 10.21 -0.23
N ALA A 88 -13.40 9.39 0.81
CA ALA A 88 -12.12 9.06 1.43
C ALA A 88 -11.18 8.32 0.46
N ALA A 89 -11.75 7.41 -0.34
CA ALA A 89 -11.05 6.66 -1.38
C ALA A 89 -10.67 7.51 -2.62
N GLU A 90 -11.52 8.45 -3.04
CA GLU A 90 -11.21 9.37 -4.14
C GLU A 90 -10.12 10.37 -3.75
N ALA A 91 -10.10 10.78 -2.48
CA ALA A 91 -9.06 11.65 -1.98
C ALA A 91 -7.71 10.93 -1.81
N SER A 92 -7.68 9.59 -1.75
CA SER A 92 -6.43 8.83 -1.63
C SER A 92 -5.88 8.52 -3.02
N THR A 93 -4.57 8.53 -3.19
CA THR A 93 -3.95 8.30 -4.50
C THR A 93 -3.73 6.80 -4.74
N LEU A 94 -4.72 5.96 -4.39
CA LEU A 94 -4.67 4.51 -4.57
C LEU A 94 -4.81 4.06 -6.03
N SER A 95 -5.25 4.95 -6.92
CA SER A 95 -5.36 4.67 -8.36
C SER A 95 -3.99 4.54 -9.02
N GLY A 96 -3.83 3.56 -9.93
CA GLY A 96 -2.58 3.32 -10.65
C GLY A 96 -1.46 2.62 -9.85
N LEU A 97 -1.63 2.41 -8.55
CA LEU A 97 -0.62 1.82 -7.66
C LEU A 97 -0.27 0.36 -8.02
N SER A 98 -1.27 -0.45 -8.38
CA SER A 98 -1.04 -1.83 -8.89
C SER A 98 -0.24 -1.81 -10.20
N GLN A 99 -0.48 -0.84 -11.08
CA GLN A 99 0.32 -0.68 -12.28
C GLN A 99 1.77 -0.31 -11.95
N ARG A 100 2.01 0.54 -10.94
CA ARG A 100 3.38 0.87 -10.48
C ARG A 100 4.09 -0.34 -9.86
N PHE A 101 3.37 -1.13 -9.06
CA PHE A 101 3.90 -2.35 -8.45
C PHE A 101 4.31 -3.39 -9.50
N HIS A 102 3.54 -3.51 -10.59
CA HIS A 102 3.83 -4.46 -11.67
C HIS A 102 4.69 -3.89 -12.82
N ALA A 103 4.74 -2.56 -12.99
CA ALA A 103 5.58 -1.90 -13.99
C ALA A 103 7.08 -2.05 -13.69
N GLY A 104 7.44 -2.34 -12.44
CA GLY A 104 8.81 -2.66 -12.03
C GLY A 104 9.34 -4.00 -12.56
N GLY A 105 8.54 -4.84 -13.22
CA GLY A 105 9.06 -6.01 -13.92
C GLY A 105 9.01 -7.30 -13.10
N ARG A 106 7.81 -7.86 -12.98
CA ARG A 106 7.60 -9.25 -13.37
C ARG A 106 6.21 -9.30 -14.00
N PRO A 107 6.08 -9.61 -15.29
CA PRO A 107 4.77 -9.90 -15.83
C PRO A 107 4.17 -10.99 -14.96
N MET A 108 2.94 -10.75 -14.49
CA MET A 108 2.15 -11.76 -13.80
C MET A 108 2.15 -12.98 -14.73
N ALA A 109 2.89 -14.03 -14.40
CA ALA A 109 2.82 -15.27 -15.15
C ALA A 109 1.36 -15.71 -15.09
N PRO A 110 0.62 -15.74 -16.21
CA PRO A 110 -0.75 -16.19 -16.17
C PRO A 110 -0.73 -17.61 -15.62
N ALA A 111 -1.58 -17.85 -14.61
CA ALA A 111 -1.77 -19.17 -14.04
C ALA A 111 -1.99 -20.17 -15.19
N SER A 112 -1.10 -21.14 -15.29
CA SER A 112 -1.04 -22.10 -16.37
C SER A 112 -2.39 -22.76 -16.62
N THR A 113 -2.96 -22.57 -17.80
CA THR A 113 -3.71 -23.61 -18.50
C THR A 113 -3.52 -23.41 -20.00
N GLY A 114 -2.59 -24.19 -20.57
CA GLY A 114 -2.55 -24.48 -22.00
C GLY A 114 -1.75 -23.51 -22.89
N GLU A 115 -0.66 -24.04 -23.45
CA GLU A 115 -0.13 -23.78 -24.80
C GLU A 115 0.73 -22.51 -25.07
N CYS A 116 1.94 -22.78 -25.62
CA CYS A 116 2.81 -22.04 -26.58
C CYS A 116 2.67 -20.51 -26.76
N GLU A 117 3.72 -19.70 -26.94
CA GLU A 117 4.85 -19.86 -27.88
C GLU A 117 6.13 -19.16 -27.41
N LEU A 118 7.26 -19.67 -27.88
CA LEU A 118 8.60 -19.09 -27.80
C LEU A 118 8.74 -17.93 -28.80
N TRP A 119 8.89 -16.71 -28.31
CA TRP A 119 9.49 -15.58 -29.04
C TRP A 119 10.34 -14.75 -28.09
#